data_AF-F7RUI4-F1
#
_entry.id   AF-F7RUI4-F1
#
_cell.length_a   1.000
_cell.length_b   1.000
_cell.length_c   1.000
_cell.angle_alpha   90.00
_cell.angle_beta   90.00
_cell.angle_gamma   90.00
#
_symmetry.space_group_name_H-M   'P 1'
#
loop_
_entity.id
_entity.type
_entity.pdbx_description
1 polymer ?
#
loop_
_entity_poly.entity_id
_entity_poly.type
_entity_poly.pdbx_seq_one_letter_code
_entity_poly.pdbx_strand_id
1 'polypeptide(L)'
;MQDNANQYYEQARALGSTRASHNLGCMALDNDRKTQAILFLEETLVRGLKLPTLYNLGRAHSPADPCSGFYLAKAIAAAQQAGSYFGQAFELTR
;
A
#
# COMPACT_ATOMS: atom_id res chain seq x y z
N MET A 1 11.21 13.06 -19.83
CA MET A 1 12.41 12.76 -19.00
C MET A 1 11.98 12.00 -17.74
N GLN A 2 11.47 10.78 -17.88
CA GLN A 2 11.01 9.96 -16.73
C GLN A 2 11.87 8.69 -16.56
N ASP A 3 12.87 8.50 -17.42
CA ASP A 3 13.58 7.22 -17.57
C ASP A 3 14.76 7.04 -16.61
N ASN A 4 15.40 8.13 -16.14
CA ASN A 4 16.60 8.03 -15.31
C ASN A 4 16.28 7.52 -13.89
N ALA A 5 15.21 7.99 -13.26
CA ALA A 5 14.88 7.61 -11.88
C ALA A 5 14.50 6.12 -11.76
N ASN A 6 13.73 5.60 -12.72
CA ASN A 6 13.40 4.18 -12.77
C ASN A 6 14.66 3.31 -12.90
N GLN A 7 15.58 3.69 -13.79
CA GLN A 7 16.81 2.93 -13.99
C GLN A 7 17.68 2.88 -12.73
N TYR A 8 17.85 4.01 -12.03
CA TYR A 8 18.62 4.02 -10.77
C TYR A 8 17.96 3.19 -9.67
N TYR A 9 16.63 3.23 -9.55
CA TYR A 9 15.95 2.39 -8.56
C TYR A 9 15.98 0.91 -8.92
N GLU A 10 15.90 0.54 -10.21
CA GLU A 10 16.07 -0.87 -10.61
C GLU A 10 17.48 -1.38 -10.29
N GLN A 11 18.51 -0.57 -10.56
CA GLN A 11 19.90 -0.91 -10.16
C GLN A 11 20.02 -1.05 -8.64
N ALA A 12 19.50 -0.10 -7.87
CA ALA A 12 19.54 -0.17 -6.41
C ALA A 12 18.72 -1.35 -5.85
N ARG A 13 17.60 -1.70 -6.47
CA ARG A 13 16.80 -2.88 -6.14
C ARG A 13 17.56 -4.17 -6.39
N ALA A 14 18.26 -4.26 -7.52
CA ALA A 14 19.12 -5.40 -7.84
C ALA A 14 20.27 -5.56 -6.82
N LEU A 15 20.72 -4.45 -6.21
CA LEU A 15 21.67 -4.44 -5.09
C LEU A 15 21.02 -4.67 -3.71
N GLY A 16 19.72 -5.01 -3.66
CA GLY A 16 19.00 -5.37 -2.43
C GLY A 16 18.30 -4.21 -1.72
N SER A 17 18.26 -3.01 -2.29
CA SER A 17 17.63 -1.85 -1.65
C SER A 17 16.11 -1.98 -1.57
N THR A 18 15.59 -2.29 -0.39
CA THR A 18 14.15 -2.32 -0.08
C THR A 18 13.47 -0.96 -0.35
N ARG A 19 14.17 0.16 -0.12
CA ARG A 19 13.62 1.50 -0.43
C ARG A 19 13.51 1.74 -1.93
N ALA A 20 14.37 1.13 -2.74
CA ALA A 20 14.27 1.24 -4.20
C ALA A 20 13.05 0.50 -4.74
N SER A 21 12.77 -0.71 -4.24
CA SER A 21 11.52 -1.42 -4.54
C SER A 21 10.31 -0.58 -4.13
N HIS A 22 10.32 0.04 -2.95
CA HIS A 22 9.23 0.94 -2.53
C HIS A 22 9.00 2.09 -3.52
N ASN A 23 10.07 2.77 -3.93
CA ASN A 23 9.99 3.92 -4.81
C ASN A 23 9.54 3.54 -6.23
N LEU A 24 9.97 2.39 -6.74
CA LEU A 24 9.43 1.83 -8.00
C LEU A 24 7.92 1.55 -7.89
N GLY A 25 7.47 1.06 -6.73
CA GLY A 25 6.05 0.90 -6.43
C GLY A 25 5.27 2.21 -6.45
N CYS A 26 5.81 3.27 -5.83
CA CYS A 26 5.22 4.62 -5.88
C CYS A 26 5.15 5.16 -7.31
N MET A 27 6.25 5.08 -8.06
CA MET A 27 6.30 5.55 -9.44
C MET A 27 5.30 4.77 -10.32
N ALA A 28 5.16 3.47 -10.11
CA ALA A 28 4.15 2.67 -10.81
C ALA A 28 2.73 3.14 -10.46
N LEU A 29 2.41 3.45 -9.19
CA LEU A 29 1.11 4.03 -8.80
C LEU A 29 0.85 5.38 -9.47
N ASP A 30 1.84 6.27 -9.48
CA ASP A 30 1.69 7.61 -10.04
C ASP A 30 1.51 7.59 -11.58
N ASN A 31 1.85 6.46 -12.21
CA ASN A 31 1.59 6.18 -13.64
C ASN A 31 0.39 5.23 -13.86
N ASP A 32 -0.46 5.04 -12.85
CA ASP A 32 -1.64 4.17 -12.85
C ASP A 32 -1.37 2.67 -13.17
N ARG A 33 -0.12 2.22 -12.97
CA ARG A 33 0.31 0.84 -13.18
C ARG A 33 0.13 0.01 -11.90
N LYS A 34 -1.10 -0.11 -11.43
CA LYS A 34 -1.44 -0.74 -10.13
C LYS A 34 -0.88 -2.15 -9.96
N THR A 35 -0.98 -3.02 -10.98
CA THR A 35 -0.44 -4.38 -10.91
C THR A 35 1.06 -4.40 -10.66
N GLN A 36 1.81 -3.54 -11.36
CA GLN A 36 3.25 -3.43 -11.18
C GLN A 36 3.60 -2.85 -9.81
N ALA A 37 2.83 -1.85 -9.36
CA ALA A 37 3.01 -1.27 -8.04
C ALA A 37 2.84 -2.30 -6.91
N ILE A 38 1.81 -3.14 -6.99
CA ILE A 38 1.53 -4.18 -6.00
C ILE A 38 2.74 -5.10 -5.86
N LEU A 39 3.30 -5.61 -6.96
CA LEU A 39 4.46 -6.50 -6.95
C LEU A 39 5.66 -5.89 -6.20
N PHE A 40 5.99 -4.63 -6.51
CA PHE A 40 7.11 -3.94 -5.87
C PHE A 40 6.86 -3.64 -4.39
N LEU A 41 5.63 -3.30 -4.03
CA LEU A 41 5.26 -2.98 -2.65
C LEU A 41 5.11 -4.24 -1.78
N GLU A 42 4.65 -5.37 -2.32
CA GLU A 42 4.66 -6.66 -1.63
C GLU A 42 6.09 -7.15 -1.38
N GLU A 43 6.97 -7.07 -2.39
CA GLU A 43 8.41 -7.33 -2.22
C GLU A 43 8.98 -6.49 -1.07
N THR A 44 8.66 -5.20 -1.06
CA THR A 44 9.08 -4.24 -0.03
C THR A 44 8.58 -4.64 1.37
N LEU A 45 7.32 -5.08 1.46
CA LEU A 45 6.67 -5.46 2.71
C LEU A 45 7.31 -6.73 3.30
N VAL A 46 7.57 -7.73 2.47
CA VAL A 46 8.27 -8.98 2.86
C VAL A 46 9.65 -8.67 3.43
N ARG A 47 10.33 -7.66 2.89
CA ARG A 47 11.64 -7.19 3.38
C ARG A 47 11.57 -6.27 4.61
N GLY A 48 10.39 -6.12 5.21
CA GLY A 48 10.21 -5.47 6.52
C GLY A 48 10.01 -3.96 6.49
N LEU A 49 10.02 -3.30 5.32
CA LEU A 49 9.69 -1.88 5.24
C LEU A 49 8.16 -1.72 5.25
N LYS A 50 7.58 -1.62 6.44
CA LYS A 50 6.12 -1.64 6.67
C LYS A 50 5.44 -0.31 6.34
N LEU A 51 5.90 0.81 6.90
CA LEU A 51 5.43 2.16 6.56
C LEU A 51 6.50 2.86 5.70
N PRO A 52 6.13 3.55 4.60
CA PRO A 52 4.77 3.82 4.11
C PRO A 52 4.21 2.76 3.14
N THR A 53 4.84 1.59 3.01
CA THR A 53 4.46 0.53 2.05
C THR A 53 3.03 0.03 2.19
N LEU A 54 2.56 -0.26 3.41
CA LEU A 54 1.19 -0.73 3.64
C LEU A 54 0.14 0.31 3.20
N TYR A 55 0.46 1.60 3.33
CA TYR A 55 -0.41 2.66 2.84
C TYR A 55 -0.51 2.64 1.30
N ASN A 56 0.64 2.52 0.62
CA ASN A 56 0.65 2.48 -0.85
C ASN A 56 0.05 1.19 -1.41
N LEU A 57 0.15 0.05 -0.69
CA LEU A 57 -0.62 -1.16 -1.03
C LEU A 57 -2.12 -0.91 -0.91
N GLY A 58 -2.55 -0.23 0.15
CA GLY A 58 -3.94 0.23 0.28
C GLY A 58 -4.38 1.07 -0.93
N ARG A 59 -3.59 2.06 -1.33
CA ARG A 59 -3.87 2.86 -2.55
C ARG A 59 -3.94 2.00 -3.82
N ALA A 60 -3.06 1.01 -3.95
CA ALA A 60 -2.99 0.15 -5.14
C ALA A 60 -4.23 -0.74 -5.29
N HIS A 61 -4.81 -1.19 -4.19
CA HIS A 61 -6.02 -2.03 -4.17
C HIS A 61 -7.32 -1.22 -4.13
N SER A 62 -7.27 0.06 -3.77
CA SER A 62 -8.44 0.92 -3.81
C SER A 62 -8.93 1.14 -5.26
N PRO A 63 -10.25 1.20 -5.47
CA PRO A 63 -10.80 1.69 -6.73
C PRO A 63 -10.24 3.09 -7.03
N ALA A 64 -10.20 3.46 -8.31
CA ALA A 64 -9.76 4.80 -8.71
C ALA A 64 -10.72 5.83 -8.11
N ASP A 65 -10.37 6.38 -6.96
CA ASP A 65 -11.10 7.45 -6.30
C ASP A 65 -10.59 8.79 -6.85
N PRO A 66 -11.43 9.59 -7.52
CA PRO A 66 -11.05 10.91 -8.03
C PRO A 66 -10.66 11.90 -6.91
N CYS A 67 -10.94 11.60 -5.65
CA CYS A 67 -10.76 12.48 -4.50
C CYS A 67 -9.74 11.94 -3.49
N SER A 68 -8.53 11.55 -3.94
CA SER A 68 -7.50 11.05 -3.01
C SER A 68 -6.91 12.17 -2.12
N GLY A 69 -7.61 12.43 -1.02
CA GLY A 69 -7.20 13.26 0.11
C GLY A 69 -7.64 12.62 1.43
N PHE A 70 -7.21 11.37 1.67
CA PHE A 70 -7.21 10.66 2.96
C PHE A 70 -8.45 10.76 3.89
N TYR A 71 -9.40 9.83 3.75
CA TYR A 71 -10.39 9.47 4.79
C TYR A 71 -10.17 8.07 5.42
N LEU A 72 -9.01 7.45 5.20
CA LEU A 72 -8.69 6.11 5.70
C LEU A 72 -8.84 5.97 7.23
N ALA A 73 -8.46 6.99 8.00
CA ALA A 73 -8.59 6.95 9.45
C ALA A 73 -10.05 6.77 9.90
N LYS A 74 -11.00 7.47 9.26
CA LYS A 74 -12.43 7.35 9.59
C LYS A 74 -12.99 5.99 9.18
N ALA A 75 -12.62 5.50 8.00
CA ALA A 75 -13.07 4.19 7.51
C ALA A 75 -12.55 3.05 8.40
N ILE A 76 -11.27 3.10 8.80
CA ILE A 76 -10.67 2.12 9.71
C ILE A 76 -11.32 2.19 11.10
N ALA A 77 -11.51 3.39 11.65
CA ALA A 77 -12.17 3.56 12.95
C ALA A 77 -13.60 2.98 12.93
N ALA A 78 -14.37 3.24 11.88
CA ALA A 78 -15.71 2.68 11.71
C ALA A 78 -15.67 1.14 11.62
N ALA A 79 -14.74 0.58 10.85
CA ALA A 79 -14.59 -0.88 10.73
C ALA A 79 -14.18 -1.55 12.05
N GLN A 80 -13.26 -0.94 12.82
CA GLN A 80 -12.87 -1.43 14.14
C GLN A 80 -14.06 -1.42 15.12
N GLN A 81 -14.82 -0.33 15.12
CA GLN A 81 -16.00 -0.20 15.97
C GLN A 81 -17.08 -1.23 15.61
N ALA A 82 -17.33 -1.43 14.31
CA ALA A 82 -18.25 -2.47 13.84
C ALA A 82 -17.79 -3.88 14.26
N GLY A 83 -16.50 -4.19 14.10
CA GLY A 83 -15.93 -5.47 14.55
C GLY A 83 -16.10 -5.71 16.05
N SER A 84 -15.93 -4.67 16.88
CA SER A 84 -16.19 -4.74 18.32
C SER A 84 -17.64 -5.09 18.65
N TYR A 85 -18.61 -4.47 17.96
CA TYR A 85 -20.03 -4.77 18.17
C TYR A 85 -20.39 -6.19 17.71
N PHE A 86 -19.87 -6.64 16.58
CA PHE A 86 -20.09 -8.02 16.12
C PHE A 86 -19.51 -9.05 17.10
N GLY A 87 -18.32 -8.78 17.67
CA GLY A 87 -17.76 -9.62 18.73
C GLY A 87 -18.67 -9.70 19.95
N GLN A 88 -19.21 -8.56 20.42
CA GLN A 88 -20.15 -8.54 21.55
C GLN A 88 -21.45 -9.32 21.25
N ALA A 89 -22.02 -9.14 20.06
CA ALA A 89 -23.23 -9.85 19.64
C ALA A 89 -22.99 -11.37 19.57
N PHE A 90 -21.82 -11.80 19.10
CA PHE A 90 -21.44 -13.21 19.05
C PHE A 90 -21.38 -13.82 20.46
N GLU A 91 -20.73 -13.16 21.42
CA GLU A 91 -20.65 -13.64 22.80
C GLU A 91 -22.02 -13.74 23.50
N LEU A 92 -22.97 -12.87 23.16
CA LEU A 92 -24.33 -12.89 23.72
C LEU A 92 -25.24 -13.98 23.10
N THR A 93 -24.81 -14.60 22.00
CA THR A 93 -25.58 -15.65 21.30
C THR A 93 -25.03 -17.05 21.55
N ARG A 94 -24.09 -17.18 22.50
CA ARG A 94 -23.49 -18.43 22.97
C ARG A 94 -24.10 -18.90 24.29
#